data_AF-Q2TWK7-F1
#
_entry.id   AF-Q2TWK7-F1
#
_cell.length_a   1.000
_cell.length_b   1.000
_cell.length_c   1.000
_cell.angle_alpha   90.00
_cell.angle_beta   90.00
_cell.angle_gamma   90.00
#
_symmetry.space_group_name_H-M   'P 1'
#
loop_
_entity.id
_entity.type
_entity.pdbx_description
1 polymer ?
#
loop_
_entity_poly.entity_id
_entity_poly.type
_entity_poly.pdbx_seq_one_letter_code
_entity_poly.pdbx_strand_id
1 'polypeptide(L)'
;MDLLTELENLALEAENENESNILETGLVHSHRPTTQLKAQRCDYTTTYLVKLEGPLNSPSIIQQIAGLLERPLLKRGEGELGDASFCLIKGTTRLAILSAFSNYAPTFIRVNMADKHLSNYSISPSLGSDIDTTLPHNRAPSTNQIFLPTQNQYPVWYFFYGTLTDPETLARKICLPVLPVLQQATVKGGKMKMWGGKYKALIDGPSSSVVNGWAYEVNSEEEEEQLRYYETDQYEVVRCEIHIVDSGDIVKGLTFRFIDDRSRVRETISANPIADQIE
;
A
#
# COMPACT_ATOMS: atom_id res chain seq x y z
N MET A 1 -17.01 5.68 18.93
CA MET A 1 -15.70 6.31 18.67
C MET A 1 -15.21 5.80 17.35
N ASP A 2 -14.78 6.69 16.47
CA ASP A 2 -14.37 6.36 15.12
C ASP A 2 -12.91 5.86 15.12
N LEU A 3 -12.74 4.58 14.80
CA LEU A 3 -11.44 3.92 14.71
C LEU A 3 -10.50 4.62 13.71
N LEU A 4 -11.05 5.27 12.67
CA LEU A 4 -10.23 6.05 11.74
C LEU A 4 -9.61 7.27 12.41
N THR A 5 -10.39 8.05 13.17
CA THR A 5 -9.87 9.22 13.88
C THR A 5 -8.81 8.83 14.91
N GLU A 6 -8.98 7.67 15.55
CA GLU A 6 -8.02 7.16 16.53
C GLU A 6 -6.72 6.66 15.87
N LEU A 7 -6.81 6.02 14.69
CA LEU A 7 -5.64 5.62 13.88
C LEU A 7 -4.91 6.83 13.30
N GLU A 8 -5.63 7.85 12.85
CA GLU A 8 -5.07 9.11 12.36
C GLU A 8 -4.35 9.87 13.47
N ASN A 9 -4.95 9.97 14.67
CA ASN A 9 -4.33 10.62 15.82
C ASN A 9 -3.08 9.87 16.31
N LEU A 10 -3.09 8.53 16.32
CA LEU A 10 -1.92 7.74 16.69
C LEU A 10 -0.78 7.85 15.67
N ALA A 11 -1.09 7.98 14.39
CA ALA A 11 -0.09 8.24 13.35
C ALA A 11 0.55 9.64 13.52
N LEU A 12 -0.26 10.65 13.84
CA LEU A 12 0.22 12.01 14.14
C LEU A 12 1.08 12.06 15.41
N GLU A 13 0.74 11.29 16.44
CA GLU A 13 1.54 11.18 17.67
C GLU A 13 2.91 10.52 17.40
N ALA A 14 2.97 9.48 16.57
CA ALA A 14 4.22 8.82 16.17
C ALA A 14 5.14 9.73 15.33
N GLU A 15 4.58 10.66 14.56
CA GLU A 15 5.33 11.69 13.82
C GLU A 15 5.91 12.75 14.78
N ASN A 16 5.14 13.18 15.79
CA ASN A 16 5.56 14.20 16.77
C ASN A 16 6.63 13.71 17.78
N GLU A 17 6.60 12.45 18.20
CA GLU A 17 7.66 11.86 19.04
C GLU A 17 9.03 11.80 18.32
N ASN A 18 9.02 11.83 16.99
CA ASN A 18 10.24 11.80 16.19
C ASN A 18 10.82 13.21 15.95
N GLU A 19 9.99 14.26 15.92
CA GLU A 19 10.45 15.66 15.87
C GLU A 19 11.16 16.10 17.14
N SER A 20 10.73 15.59 18.30
CA SER A 20 11.31 15.95 19.60
C SER A 20 12.72 15.38 19.85
N ASN A 21 13.24 14.54 18.95
CA ASN A 21 14.60 14.00 19.00
C ASN A 21 15.62 14.76 18.11
N ILE A 22 15.26 15.90 17.49
CA ILE A 22 16.12 16.65 16.53
C ILE A 22 16.55 18.05 17.05
N LEU A 23 16.66 18.26 18.36
CA LEU A 23 17.25 19.50 18.91
C LEU A 23 18.41 19.14 19.82
N GLU A 24 19.63 19.56 19.44
CA GLU A 24 20.80 18.76 19.80
C GLU A 24 22.05 18.88 18.91
N THR A 25 22.47 20.03 18.34
CA THR A 25 23.90 20.31 18.06
C THR A 25 24.14 21.69 17.44
N GLY A 26 25.10 22.41 18.02
CA GLY A 26 25.42 23.81 17.74
C GLY A 26 26.27 24.07 16.49
N LEU A 27 26.30 25.37 16.16
CA LEU A 27 27.00 26.08 15.09
C LEU A 27 28.44 25.62 14.81
N VAL A 28 28.83 25.50 13.53
CA VAL A 28 29.99 26.18 12.88
C VAL A 28 29.94 26.02 11.34
N HIS A 29 29.89 27.17 10.65
CA HIS A 29 30.39 27.56 9.31
C HIS A 29 29.90 26.91 7.99
N SER A 30 29.26 27.79 7.20
CA SER A 30 29.43 28.04 5.76
C SER A 30 29.33 26.86 4.78
N HIS A 31 28.15 26.66 4.18
CA HIS A 31 27.90 26.53 2.73
C HIS A 31 26.39 26.26 2.50
N ARG A 32 25.75 27.11 1.67
CA ARG A 32 24.45 26.98 0.96
C ARG A 32 23.37 26.08 1.61
N PRO A 33 22.31 26.63 2.26
CA PRO A 33 21.17 25.83 2.66
C PRO A 33 20.25 25.65 1.45
N THR A 34 20.47 24.60 0.67
CA THR A 34 19.35 23.94 -0.01
C THR A 34 18.87 22.90 0.98
N THR A 35 17.94 23.26 1.84
CA THR A 35 17.21 22.31 2.69
C THR A 35 16.40 21.40 1.78
N GLN A 36 17.05 20.39 1.20
CA GLN A 36 16.34 19.26 0.63
C GLN A 36 15.57 18.62 1.79
N LEU A 37 14.24 18.67 1.72
CA LEU A 37 13.40 17.85 2.58
C LEU A 37 13.88 16.40 2.38
N LYS A 38 14.52 15.85 3.40
CA LYS A 38 15.02 14.48 3.33
C LYS A 38 13.81 13.56 3.26
N ALA A 39 13.75 12.75 2.22
CA ALA A 39 12.71 11.73 2.09
C ALA A 39 12.75 10.81 3.31
N GLN A 40 11.63 10.76 4.02
CA GLN A 40 11.37 9.77 5.03
C GLN A 40 10.89 8.49 4.35
N ARG A 41 10.87 7.40 5.11
CA ARG A 41 10.55 6.09 4.56
C ARG A 41 9.10 5.98 4.07
N CYS A 42 8.18 6.64 4.76
CA CYS A 42 6.78 6.73 4.36
C CYS A 42 6.60 7.45 3.01
N ASP A 43 7.51 8.34 2.62
CA ASP A 43 7.39 9.08 1.35
C ASP A 43 7.48 8.19 0.11
N TYR A 44 8.10 7.01 0.22
CA TYR A 44 8.16 6.07 -0.90
C TYR A 44 6.86 5.28 -1.08
N THR A 45 6.01 5.26 -0.06
CA THR A 45 4.87 4.34 0.05
C THR A 45 3.56 5.08 -0.02
N THR A 46 3.48 6.22 0.66
CA THR A 46 2.32 7.09 0.71
C THR A 46 2.01 7.63 -0.68
N THR A 47 0.75 7.53 -1.04
CA THR A 47 0.25 8.01 -2.33
C THR A 47 -0.59 9.27 -2.09
N TYR A 48 -0.46 10.25 -2.99
CA TYR A 48 -1.20 11.51 -2.93
C TYR A 48 -1.88 11.78 -4.27
N LEU A 49 -3.01 12.46 -4.23
CA LEU A 49 -3.55 13.21 -5.36
C LEU A 49 -3.05 14.64 -5.24
N VAL A 50 -2.32 15.13 -6.25
CA VAL A 50 -2.00 16.55 -6.39
C VAL A 50 -2.95 17.19 -7.38
N LYS A 51 -3.58 18.29 -7.00
CA LYS A 51 -4.51 19.02 -7.87
C LYS A 51 -3.73 19.73 -8.98
N LEU A 52 -4.22 19.64 -10.21
CA LEU A 52 -3.66 20.34 -11.36
C LEU A 52 -4.23 21.75 -11.43
N GLU A 53 -3.47 22.72 -10.91
CA GLU A 53 -3.86 24.13 -10.90
C GLU A 53 -2.62 25.05 -10.89
N GLY A 54 -2.81 26.32 -11.22
CA GLY A 54 -1.74 27.32 -11.23
C GLY A 54 -0.51 26.87 -12.04
N PRO A 55 0.71 26.91 -11.45
CA PRO A 55 1.93 26.47 -12.12
C PRO A 55 2.06 24.93 -12.26
N LEU A 56 1.19 24.15 -11.61
CA LEU A 56 1.14 22.68 -11.68
C LEU A 56 -0.04 22.20 -12.55
N ASN A 57 -0.39 22.94 -13.59
CA ASN A 57 -1.60 22.68 -14.39
C ASN A 57 -1.54 21.47 -15.34
N SER A 58 -0.43 20.73 -15.41
CA SER A 58 -0.35 19.56 -16.30
C SER A 58 0.50 18.43 -15.73
N PRO A 59 0.20 17.16 -16.08
CA PRO A 59 1.00 16.01 -15.66
C PRO A 59 2.47 16.08 -16.12
N SER A 60 2.73 16.73 -17.27
CA SER A 60 4.09 16.89 -17.81
C SER A 60 4.98 17.75 -16.91
N ILE A 61 4.41 18.76 -16.26
CA ILE A 61 5.16 19.62 -15.32
C ILE A 61 5.59 18.81 -14.10
N ILE A 62 4.68 17.99 -13.56
CA ILE A 62 4.99 17.10 -12.42
C ILE A 62 6.07 16.09 -12.81
N GLN A 63 5.96 15.50 -14.01
CA GLN A 63 6.96 14.58 -14.55
C GLN A 63 8.35 15.22 -14.59
N GLN A 64 8.45 16.45 -15.10
CA GLN A 64 9.71 17.19 -15.18
C GLN A 64 10.29 17.55 -13.81
N ILE A 65 9.46 18.07 -12.89
CA ILE A 65 9.90 18.48 -11.55
C ILE A 65 10.45 17.29 -10.76
N ALA A 66 9.79 16.14 -10.83
CA ALA A 66 10.16 14.96 -10.07
C ALA A 66 11.05 13.98 -10.84
N GLY A 67 11.44 14.28 -12.08
CA GLY A 67 12.27 13.40 -12.91
C GLY A 67 11.64 12.03 -13.16
N LEU A 68 10.31 11.96 -13.31
CA LEU A 68 9.61 10.69 -13.51
C LEU A 68 9.83 10.17 -14.94
N LEU A 69 10.11 8.87 -15.07
CA LEU A 69 10.25 8.21 -16.38
C LEU A 69 8.93 8.25 -17.16
N GLU A 70 7.82 8.05 -16.45
CA GLU A 70 6.48 8.06 -17.02
C GLU A 70 5.65 9.23 -16.49
N ARG A 71 4.63 9.59 -17.26
CA ARG A 71 3.68 10.63 -16.86
C ARG A 71 2.80 10.09 -15.73
N PRO A 72 2.60 10.84 -14.63
CA PRO A 72 1.75 10.41 -13.53
C PRO A 72 0.29 10.24 -14.01
N LEU A 73 -0.40 9.28 -13.38
CA LEU A 73 -1.77 8.91 -13.74
C LEU A 73 -2.73 10.08 -13.47
N LEU A 74 -3.46 10.50 -14.51
CA LEU A 74 -4.46 11.54 -14.43
C LEU A 74 -5.78 10.97 -13.89
N LYS A 75 -6.34 11.64 -12.88
CA LYS A 75 -7.67 11.38 -12.33
C LYS A 75 -8.51 12.65 -12.46
N ARG A 76 -9.72 12.51 -13.01
CA ARG A 76 -10.70 13.60 -13.10
C ARG A 76 -11.79 13.37 -12.06
N GLY A 77 -12.25 14.44 -11.45
CA GLY A 77 -13.39 14.44 -10.54
C GLY A 77 -14.34 15.57 -10.88
N GLU A 78 -15.63 15.32 -10.74
CA GLU A 78 -16.67 16.33 -10.85
C GLU A 78 -17.16 16.63 -9.43
N GLY A 79 -17.25 17.92 -9.08
CA GLY A 79 -17.75 18.36 -7.78
C GLY A 79 -18.79 19.45 -7.92
N GLU A 80 -19.38 19.87 -6.81
CA GLU A 80 -20.38 20.94 -6.77
C GLU A 80 -19.86 22.28 -7.33
N LEU A 81 -18.54 22.48 -7.27
CA LEU A 81 -17.83 23.67 -7.77
C LEU A 81 -17.26 23.49 -9.19
N GLY A 82 -17.61 22.40 -9.87
CA GLY A 82 -17.16 22.06 -11.22
C GLY A 82 -16.07 20.99 -11.26
N ASP A 83 -15.47 20.84 -12.44
CA ASP A 83 -14.51 19.78 -12.72
C ASP A 83 -13.14 20.10 -12.13
N ALA A 84 -12.50 19.09 -11.56
CA ALA A 84 -11.13 19.14 -11.08
C ALA A 84 -10.31 17.99 -11.67
N SER A 85 -9.04 18.25 -11.92
CA SER A 85 -8.08 17.26 -12.39
C SER A 85 -6.96 17.09 -11.39
N PHE A 86 -6.53 15.85 -11.19
CA PHE A 86 -5.53 15.46 -10.22
C PHE A 86 -4.53 14.49 -10.86
N CYS A 87 -3.31 14.47 -10.34
CA CYS A 87 -2.34 13.41 -10.63
C CYS A 87 -2.11 12.54 -9.40
N LEU A 88 -2.09 11.22 -9.60
CA LEU A 88 -1.66 10.27 -8.59
C LEU A 88 -0.13 10.26 -8.52
N ILE A 89 0.43 10.54 -7.35
CA ILE A 89 1.87 10.67 -7.13
C ILE A 89 2.31 9.97 -5.84
N LYS A 90 3.60 9.60 -5.74
CA LYS A 90 4.20 9.12 -4.48
C LYS A 90 4.67 10.29 -3.61
N GLY A 91 4.91 10.06 -2.32
CA GLY A 91 5.42 11.07 -1.39
C GLY A 91 6.77 11.67 -1.82
N THR A 92 7.65 10.91 -2.47
CA THR A 92 8.89 11.43 -3.06
C THR A 92 8.64 12.52 -4.11
N THR A 93 7.65 12.31 -4.99
CA THR A 93 7.20 13.31 -5.95
C THR A 93 6.60 14.53 -5.25
N ARG A 94 5.83 14.32 -4.17
CA ARG A 94 5.31 15.43 -3.34
C ARG A 94 6.45 16.29 -2.78
N LEU A 95 7.51 15.68 -2.25
CA LEU A 95 8.69 16.42 -1.75
C LEU A 95 9.42 17.19 -2.85
N ALA A 96 9.56 16.60 -4.04
CA ALA A 96 10.15 17.28 -5.19
C ALA A 96 9.32 18.52 -5.59
N ILE A 97 7.99 18.39 -5.62
CA ILE A 97 7.08 19.51 -5.90
C ILE A 97 7.22 20.61 -4.84
N LEU A 98 7.17 20.26 -3.55
CA LEU A 98 7.32 21.23 -2.46
C LEU A 98 8.67 21.95 -2.50
N SER A 99 9.73 21.26 -2.92
CA SER A 99 11.06 21.85 -3.07
C SER A 99 11.16 22.79 -4.29
N ALA A 100 10.35 22.57 -5.32
CA ALA A 100 10.38 23.36 -6.56
C ALA A 100 9.63 24.70 -6.45
N PHE A 101 8.68 24.82 -5.52
CA PHE A 101 7.86 26.02 -5.36
C PHE A 101 8.05 26.68 -3.99
N SER A 102 8.64 27.87 -3.96
CA SER A 102 8.78 28.66 -2.73
C SER A 102 7.57 29.56 -2.43
N ASN A 103 6.83 29.98 -3.46
CA ASN A 103 5.74 30.96 -3.37
C ASN A 103 4.37 30.42 -3.85
N TYR A 104 4.25 29.10 -3.98
CA TYR A 104 3.02 28.44 -4.39
C TYR A 104 2.80 27.24 -3.47
N ALA A 105 1.58 27.11 -2.95
CA ALA A 105 1.18 26.02 -2.05
C ALA A 105 0.25 25.07 -2.83
N PRO A 106 0.77 23.96 -3.37
CA PRO A 106 -0.05 22.99 -4.08
C PRO A 106 -1.05 22.28 -3.15
N THR A 107 -2.21 21.95 -3.69
CA THR A 107 -3.21 21.13 -2.98
C THR A 107 -2.87 19.65 -3.12
N PHE A 108 -2.61 19.00 -1.98
CA PHE A 108 -2.39 17.54 -1.89
C PHE A 108 -3.47 16.88 -1.06
N ILE A 109 -3.94 15.72 -1.51
CA ILE A 109 -4.88 14.86 -0.78
C ILE A 109 -4.18 13.51 -0.59
N ARG A 110 -3.97 13.07 0.66
CA ARG A 110 -3.41 11.74 0.92
C ARG A 110 -4.42 10.68 0.51
N VAL A 111 -3.98 9.71 -0.30
CA VAL A 111 -4.80 8.56 -0.69
C VAL A 111 -4.57 7.48 0.35
N ASN A 112 -5.52 7.38 1.27
CA ASN A 112 -5.44 6.43 2.37
C ASN A 112 -6.00 5.06 1.95
N MET A 113 -5.28 4.35 1.09
CA MET A 113 -5.76 3.12 0.46
C MET A 113 -4.64 2.09 0.39
N ALA A 114 -4.94 0.85 0.77
CA ALA A 114 -4.00 -0.26 0.69
C ALA A 114 -3.53 -0.46 -0.77
N ASP A 115 -2.22 -0.61 -0.96
CA ASP A 115 -1.65 -0.75 -2.29
C ASP A 115 -1.96 -2.14 -2.87
N LYS A 116 -2.32 -2.23 -4.15
CA LYS A 116 -2.55 -3.49 -4.85
C LYS A 116 -1.83 -3.45 -6.17
N HIS A 117 -0.71 -4.15 -6.26
CA HIS A 117 0.12 -4.19 -7.46
C HIS A 117 0.63 -5.61 -7.71
N LEU A 118 -0.28 -6.47 -8.17
CA LEU A 118 -0.01 -7.87 -8.45
C LEU A 118 0.78 -8.03 -9.76
N SER A 119 1.92 -8.72 -9.68
CA SER A 119 2.75 -9.01 -10.85
C SER A 119 2.05 -9.97 -11.80
N ASN A 120 2.19 -9.70 -13.10
CA ASN A 120 1.80 -10.62 -14.18
C ASN A 120 2.90 -11.64 -14.50
N TYR A 121 4.11 -11.44 -13.99
CA TYR A 121 5.30 -12.22 -14.35
C TYR A 121 5.86 -13.07 -13.19
N SER A 122 5.28 -12.93 -12.00
CA SER A 122 5.63 -13.72 -10.83
C SER A 122 4.45 -13.81 -9.87
N ILE A 123 4.58 -14.68 -8.86
CA ILE A 123 3.63 -14.74 -7.73
C ILE A 123 3.63 -13.46 -6.86
N SER A 124 4.55 -12.51 -7.09
CA SER A 124 4.66 -11.32 -6.26
C SER A 124 3.45 -10.37 -6.36
N PRO A 125 3.06 -9.68 -5.28
CA PRO A 125 3.43 -9.98 -3.90
C PRO A 125 2.66 -11.20 -3.37
N SER A 126 3.29 -11.99 -2.52
CA SER A 126 2.68 -13.17 -1.87
C SER A 126 2.97 -13.17 -0.37
N LEU A 127 2.05 -13.72 0.42
CA LEU A 127 2.21 -13.90 1.87
C LEU A 127 3.21 -15.02 2.18
N GLY A 128 4.24 -14.74 2.97
CA GLY A 128 5.22 -15.75 3.41
C GLY A 128 6.65 -15.23 3.42
N SER A 129 7.40 -15.47 4.50
CA SER A 129 8.80 -15.07 4.61
C SER A 129 9.75 -15.91 3.75
N ASP A 130 9.34 -17.12 3.43
CA ASP A 130 10.14 -18.12 2.71
C ASP A 130 9.92 -18.04 1.19
N ILE A 131 9.04 -17.14 0.73
CA ILE A 131 8.72 -16.96 -0.67
C ILE A 131 9.64 -15.87 -1.24
N ASP A 132 10.77 -16.30 -1.80
CA ASP A 132 11.59 -15.40 -2.61
C ASP A 132 11.01 -15.32 -4.04
N THR A 133 10.25 -14.26 -4.30
CA THR A 133 9.60 -14.02 -5.59
C THR A 133 10.59 -13.79 -6.74
N THR A 134 11.87 -13.58 -6.42
CA THR A 134 12.93 -13.42 -7.41
C THR A 134 13.51 -14.77 -7.86
N LEU A 135 13.21 -15.88 -7.19
CA LEU A 135 13.73 -17.20 -7.60
C LEU A 135 13.10 -17.68 -8.91
N PRO A 136 13.86 -18.40 -9.77
CA PRO A 136 13.38 -18.82 -11.09
C PRO A 136 12.07 -19.60 -11.09
N HIS A 137 11.82 -20.43 -10.07
CA HIS A 137 10.60 -21.21 -9.94
C HIS A 137 9.36 -20.37 -9.59
N ASN A 138 9.56 -19.15 -9.08
CA ASN A 138 8.50 -18.20 -8.73
C ASN A 138 8.26 -17.15 -9.84
N ARG A 139 9.10 -17.15 -10.89
CA ARG A 139 8.93 -16.37 -12.11
C ARG A 139 8.19 -17.19 -13.17
N ALA A 140 7.53 -16.51 -14.11
CA ALA A 140 6.95 -17.16 -15.27
C ALA A 140 8.07 -17.88 -16.08
N PRO A 141 8.05 -19.22 -16.20
CA PRO A 141 8.97 -19.97 -17.03
C PRO A 141 8.62 -19.82 -18.53
N SER A 142 7.42 -19.31 -18.84
CA SER A 142 6.95 -19.00 -20.19
C SER A 142 5.87 -17.90 -20.16
N THR A 143 5.66 -17.22 -21.29
CA THR A 143 4.68 -16.13 -21.46
C THR A 143 3.23 -16.53 -21.18
N ASN A 144 2.92 -17.82 -21.12
CA ASN A 144 1.56 -18.33 -20.92
C ASN A 144 1.21 -18.65 -19.45
N GLN A 145 2.14 -18.48 -18.51
CA GLN A 145 1.84 -18.72 -17.10
C GLN A 145 1.03 -17.56 -16.52
N ILE A 146 -0.17 -17.88 -16.03
CA ILE A 146 -1.06 -16.93 -15.36
C ILE A 146 -0.94 -17.12 -13.85
N PHE A 147 -0.66 -16.03 -13.13
CA PHE A 147 -0.64 -16.01 -11.68
C PHE A 147 -1.99 -15.53 -11.15
N LEU A 148 -2.65 -16.38 -10.37
CA LEU A 148 -3.97 -16.11 -9.82
C LEU A 148 -3.87 -15.69 -8.34
N PRO A 149 -4.72 -14.75 -7.88
CA PRO A 149 -5.61 -13.92 -8.70
C PRO A 149 -4.83 -12.93 -9.60
N THR A 150 -5.41 -12.55 -10.74
CA THR A 150 -4.84 -11.45 -11.57
C THR A 150 -5.22 -10.09 -10.99
N GLN A 151 -4.55 -9.02 -11.43
CA GLN A 151 -4.77 -7.66 -10.90
C GLN A 151 -6.24 -7.22 -10.90
N ASN A 152 -7.01 -7.55 -11.93
CA ASN A 152 -8.40 -7.11 -12.11
C ASN A 152 -9.38 -8.30 -12.21
N GLN A 153 -9.08 -9.41 -11.53
CA GLN A 153 -9.94 -10.58 -11.54
C GLN A 153 -11.07 -10.44 -10.50
N TYR A 154 -12.32 -10.59 -10.96
CA TYR A 154 -13.50 -10.70 -10.11
C TYR A 154 -14.42 -11.81 -10.65
N PRO A 155 -15.12 -12.56 -9.78
CA PRO A 155 -15.00 -12.53 -8.32
C PRO A 155 -13.63 -13.02 -7.82
N VAL A 156 -13.24 -12.61 -6.61
CA VAL A 156 -11.98 -12.99 -5.97
C VAL A 156 -12.15 -13.21 -4.47
N TRP A 157 -11.54 -14.29 -3.97
CA TRP A 157 -11.54 -14.59 -2.55
C TRP A 157 -10.59 -13.71 -1.77
N TYR A 158 -11.09 -13.09 -0.71
CA TYR A 158 -10.31 -12.34 0.27
C TYR A 158 -10.33 -13.05 1.62
N PHE A 159 -9.18 -13.14 2.27
CA PHE A 159 -9.03 -13.59 3.64
C PHE A 159 -8.95 -12.42 4.62
N PHE A 160 -9.69 -12.52 5.73
CA PHE A 160 -9.75 -11.53 6.80
C PHE A 160 -9.41 -12.16 8.16
N TYR A 161 -8.68 -11.41 8.99
CA TYR A 161 -8.20 -11.84 10.32
C TYR A 161 -8.45 -10.80 11.42
N GLY A 162 -9.17 -9.72 11.10
CA GLY A 162 -9.42 -8.57 11.96
C GLY A 162 -10.90 -8.23 12.09
N THR A 163 -11.21 -6.94 12.09
CA THR A 163 -12.59 -6.41 12.21
C THR A 163 -13.50 -6.84 11.06
N LEU A 164 -12.94 -7.07 9.86
CA LEU A 164 -13.68 -7.57 8.68
C LEU A 164 -14.16 -9.03 8.81
N THR A 165 -13.82 -9.73 9.91
CA THR A 165 -14.38 -11.06 10.22
C THR A 165 -15.80 -11.00 10.77
N ASP A 166 -16.30 -9.81 11.10
CA ASP A 166 -17.69 -9.58 11.49
C ASP A 166 -18.55 -9.19 10.27
N PRO A 167 -19.58 -10.00 9.90
CA PRO A 167 -20.41 -9.72 8.73
C PRO A 167 -21.09 -8.35 8.74
N GLU A 168 -21.51 -7.85 9.91
CA GLU A 168 -22.15 -6.53 10.02
C GLU A 168 -21.15 -5.39 9.76
N THR A 169 -19.93 -5.54 10.27
CA THR A 169 -18.84 -4.62 10.00
C THR A 169 -18.48 -4.63 8.52
N LEU A 170 -18.33 -5.81 7.91
CA LEU A 170 -18.05 -5.94 6.48
C LEU A 170 -19.16 -5.29 5.64
N ALA A 171 -20.43 -5.67 5.85
CA ALA A 171 -21.57 -5.11 5.11
C ALA A 171 -21.60 -3.58 5.16
N ARG A 172 -21.36 -3.01 6.33
CA ARG A 172 -21.36 -1.56 6.55
C ARG A 172 -20.20 -0.86 5.86
N LYS A 173 -19.01 -1.48 5.84
CA LYS A 173 -17.79 -0.86 5.30
C LYS A 173 -17.74 -0.88 3.79
N ILE A 174 -18.31 -1.90 3.16
CA ILE A 174 -18.40 -2.00 1.69
C ILE A 174 -19.82 -1.77 1.16
N CYS A 175 -20.70 -1.18 1.98
CA CYS A 175 -22.06 -0.78 1.62
C CYS A 175 -22.90 -1.90 0.97
N LEU A 176 -22.78 -3.13 1.46
CA LEU A 176 -23.56 -4.24 0.94
C LEU A 176 -25.05 -4.09 1.30
N PRO A 177 -25.96 -4.41 0.38
CA PRO A 177 -27.40 -4.34 0.64
C PRO A 177 -27.89 -5.46 1.55
N VAL A 178 -27.12 -6.55 1.66
CA VAL A 178 -27.43 -7.75 2.44
C VAL A 178 -26.20 -8.16 3.23
N LEU A 179 -26.41 -8.79 4.39
CA LEU A 179 -25.35 -9.30 5.24
C LEU A 179 -24.56 -10.41 4.50
N PRO A 180 -23.24 -10.27 4.34
CA PRO A 180 -22.41 -11.22 3.61
C PRO A 180 -22.29 -12.54 4.36
N VAL A 181 -22.17 -13.63 3.60
CA VAL A 181 -21.85 -14.94 4.16
C VAL A 181 -20.33 -15.11 4.14
N LEU A 182 -19.73 -15.07 5.32
CA LEU A 182 -18.32 -15.37 5.52
C LEU A 182 -18.12 -16.88 5.64
N GLN A 183 -17.04 -17.41 5.06
CA GLN A 183 -16.64 -18.81 5.22
C GLN A 183 -15.45 -18.92 6.17
N GLN A 184 -15.48 -19.84 7.12
CA GLN A 184 -14.35 -20.01 8.02
C GLN A 184 -13.14 -20.50 7.23
N ALA A 185 -11.98 -19.88 7.43
CA ALA A 185 -10.81 -20.14 6.61
C ALA A 185 -9.49 -20.03 7.39
N THR A 186 -8.43 -20.57 6.80
CA THR A 186 -7.05 -20.39 7.29
C THR A 186 -6.09 -20.06 6.15
N VAL A 187 -5.01 -19.33 6.46
CA VAL A 187 -3.92 -19.06 5.51
C VAL A 187 -2.58 -19.48 6.11
N LYS A 188 -1.66 -19.93 5.26
CA LYS A 188 -0.27 -20.27 5.63
C LYS A 188 0.70 -19.14 5.29
N GLY A 189 1.87 -19.13 5.92
CA GLY A 189 2.91 -18.14 5.65
C GLY A 189 2.65 -16.77 6.29
N GLY A 190 1.58 -16.65 7.08
CA GLY A 190 1.25 -15.45 7.83
C GLY A 190 1.56 -15.61 9.32
N LYS A 191 1.90 -14.51 9.99
CA LYS A 191 1.88 -14.45 11.46
C LYS A 191 1.21 -13.17 11.94
N MET A 192 0.55 -13.25 13.09
CA MET A 192 -0.06 -12.09 13.73
C MET A 192 0.97 -11.33 14.57
N LYS A 193 1.04 -10.01 14.39
CA LYS A 193 1.82 -9.08 15.21
C LYS A 193 0.87 -8.12 15.91
N MET A 194 1.16 -7.80 17.16
CA MET A 194 0.50 -6.69 17.87
C MET A 194 1.16 -5.37 17.46
N TRP A 195 0.37 -4.44 16.95
CA TRP A 195 0.76 -3.09 16.57
C TRP A 195 0.06 -2.07 17.46
N GLY A 196 0.81 -1.07 17.95
CA GLY A 196 0.30 -0.04 18.88
C GLY A 196 -0.30 -0.61 20.18
N GLY A 197 0.14 -1.80 20.60
CA GLY A 197 -0.35 -2.49 21.81
C GLY A 197 -1.77 -3.04 21.75
N LYS A 198 -2.59 -2.66 20.77
CA LYS A 198 -4.02 -3.01 20.70
C LYS A 198 -4.50 -3.60 19.37
N TYR A 199 -3.76 -3.40 18.28
CA TYR A 199 -4.20 -3.83 16.94
C TYR A 199 -3.48 -5.10 16.50
N LYS A 200 -4.22 -6.02 15.87
CA LYS A 200 -3.67 -7.23 15.25
C LYS A 200 -3.38 -6.96 13.79
N ALA A 201 -2.13 -7.14 13.38
CA ALA A 201 -1.66 -6.95 12.02
C ALA A 201 -1.11 -8.28 11.47
N LEU A 202 -1.45 -8.63 10.22
CA LEU A 202 -0.87 -9.78 9.54
C LEU A 202 0.45 -9.36 8.88
N ILE A 203 1.52 -10.08 9.17
CA ILE A 203 2.82 -9.91 8.53
C ILE A 203 3.33 -11.25 8.00
N ASP A 204 4.40 -11.23 7.20
CA ASP A 204 5.04 -12.44 6.71
C ASP A 204 5.57 -13.30 7.87
N GLY A 205 5.22 -14.58 7.84
CA GLY A 205 5.71 -15.64 8.71
C GLY A 205 6.26 -16.81 7.90
N PRO A 206 6.90 -17.78 8.58
CA PRO A 206 7.37 -18.99 7.91
C PRO A 206 6.19 -19.79 7.36
N SER A 207 6.46 -20.61 6.34
CA SER A 207 5.48 -21.47 5.67
C SER A 207 4.69 -22.40 6.61
N SER A 208 5.25 -22.73 7.79
CA SER A 208 4.60 -23.52 8.84
C SER A 208 3.59 -22.73 9.69
N SER A 209 3.61 -21.40 9.65
CA SER A 209 2.68 -20.56 10.41
C SER A 209 1.32 -20.52 9.76
N VAL A 210 0.27 -20.65 10.58
CA VAL A 210 -1.13 -20.65 10.17
C VAL A 210 -1.87 -19.54 10.89
N VAL A 211 -2.68 -18.79 10.16
CA VAL A 211 -3.58 -17.76 10.71
C VAL A 211 -5.01 -18.18 10.43
N ASN A 212 -5.83 -18.20 11.48
CA ASN A 212 -7.27 -18.45 11.39
C ASN A 212 -8.01 -17.15 11.11
N GLY A 213 -9.08 -17.25 10.33
CA GLY A 213 -9.89 -16.11 9.96
C GLY A 213 -11.11 -16.52 9.16
N TRP A 214 -11.53 -15.64 8.27
CA TRP A 214 -12.71 -15.82 7.44
C TRP A 214 -12.43 -15.40 6.01
N ALA A 215 -13.10 -16.02 5.06
CA ALA A 215 -13.01 -15.73 3.64
C ALA A 215 -14.33 -15.16 3.13
N TYR A 216 -14.23 -14.20 2.23
CA TYR A 216 -15.35 -13.59 1.52
C TYR A 216 -15.02 -13.49 0.03
N GLU A 217 -16.00 -13.75 -0.82
CA GLU A 217 -15.87 -13.60 -2.26
C GLU A 217 -16.28 -12.18 -2.66
N VAL A 218 -15.29 -11.35 -2.99
CA VAL A 218 -15.46 -9.97 -3.43
C VAL A 218 -15.87 -9.98 -4.90
N ASN A 219 -17.01 -9.36 -5.23
CA ASN A 219 -17.65 -9.53 -6.54
C ASN A 219 -17.28 -8.44 -7.56
N SER A 220 -16.73 -7.32 -7.11
CA SER A 220 -16.50 -6.14 -7.95
C SER A 220 -15.26 -5.36 -7.53
N GLU A 221 -14.75 -4.54 -8.45
CA GLU A 221 -13.66 -3.61 -8.17
C GLU A 221 -14.08 -2.59 -7.11
N GLU A 222 -15.32 -2.11 -7.16
CA GLU A 222 -15.85 -1.13 -6.22
C GLU A 222 -15.89 -1.67 -4.77
N GLU A 223 -16.30 -2.93 -4.58
CA GLU A 223 -16.23 -3.58 -3.26
C GLU A 223 -14.78 -3.68 -2.77
N GLU A 224 -13.86 -4.09 -3.65
CA GLU A 224 -12.44 -4.19 -3.31
C GLU A 224 -11.84 -2.83 -2.95
N GLU A 225 -12.18 -1.77 -3.69
CA GLU A 225 -11.71 -0.42 -3.40
C GLU A 225 -12.14 0.02 -2.00
N GLN A 226 -13.40 -0.22 -1.60
CA GLN A 226 -13.88 0.10 -0.25
C GLN A 226 -13.11 -0.67 0.83
N LEU A 227 -12.80 -1.96 0.62
CA LEU A 227 -11.94 -2.73 1.52
C LEU A 227 -10.55 -2.10 1.65
N ARG A 228 -9.94 -1.75 0.51
CA ARG A 228 -8.61 -1.15 0.47
C ARG A 228 -8.57 0.21 1.14
N TYR A 229 -9.61 1.03 1.01
CA TYR A 229 -9.74 2.29 1.76
C TYR A 229 -9.86 2.06 3.26
N TYR A 230 -10.64 1.07 3.67
CA TYR A 230 -10.81 0.74 5.09
C TYR A 230 -9.50 0.28 5.74
N GLU A 231 -8.73 -0.55 5.03
CA GLU A 231 -7.46 -1.08 5.53
C GLU A 231 -6.32 -0.07 5.52
N THR A 232 -6.42 1.04 4.77
CA THR A 232 -5.46 2.16 4.73
C THR A 232 -4.14 1.86 4.01
N ASP A 233 -3.35 2.92 3.76
CA ASP A 233 -2.04 2.82 3.12
C ASP A 233 -0.94 2.15 3.99
N GLN A 234 -1.31 1.69 5.20
CA GLN A 234 -0.47 0.87 6.08
C GLN A 234 -0.40 -0.60 5.65
N TYR A 235 -1.29 -1.01 4.74
CA TYR A 235 -1.39 -2.37 4.25
C TYR A 235 -1.18 -2.43 2.74
N GLU A 236 -0.83 -3.61 2.27
CA GLU A 236 -0.80 -3.98 0.86
C GLU A 236 -1.61 -5.25 0.63
N VAL A 237 -2.16 -5.39 -0.57
CA VAL A 237 -2.88 -6.56 -1.01
C VAL A 237 -1.89 -7.56 -1.60
N VAL A 238 -1.87 -8.78 -1.07
CA VAL A 238 -0.95 -9.84 -1.49
C VAL A 238 -1.68 -11.14 -1.81
N ARG A 239 -1.09 -11.96 -2.68
CA ARG A 239 -1.60 -13.30 -2.98
C ARG A 239 -1.39 -14.26 -1.80
N CYS A 240 -2.34 -15.14 -1.59
CA CYS A 240 -2.25 -16.23 -0.61
C CYS A 240 -3.05 -17.47 -1.06
N GLU A 241 -2.80 -18.58 -0.38
CA GLU A 241 -3.66 -19.77 -0.44
C GLU A 241 -4.59 -19.77 0.78
N ILE A 242 -5.90 -19.76 0.50
CA ILE A 242 -6.94 -19.76 1.51
C ILE A 242 -7.52 -21.17 1.59
N HIS A 243 -7.42 -21.77 2.77
CA HIS A 243 -8.01 -23.07 3.07
C HIS A 243 -9.38 -22.86 3.72
N ILE A 244 -10.45 -23.21 3.01
CA ILE A 244 -11.82 -23.16 3.54
C ILE A 244 -12.02 -24.33 4.48
N VAL A 245 -12.42 -24.06 5.72
CA VAL A 245 -12.51 -25.07 6.79
C VAL A 245 -13.67 -26.03 6.53
N ASP A 246 -14.84 -25.50 6.14
CA ASP A 246 -16.06 -26.30 6.03
C ASP A 246 -16.02 -27.27 4.85
N SER A 247 -15.50 -26.84 3.70
CA SER A 247 -15.40 -27.68 2.49
C SER A 247 -14.08 -28.44 2.37
N GLY A 248 -13.02 -27.95 3.03
CA GLY A 248 -11.65 -28.45 2.86
C GLY A 248 -10.97 -27.97 1.56
N ASP A 249 -11.63 -27.10 0.79
CA ASP A 249 -11.10 -26.58 -0.46
C ASP A 249 -9.94 -25.60 -0.23
N ILE A 250 -9.04 -25.54 -1.22
CA ILE A 250 -7.95 -24.56 -1.25
C ILE A 250 -8.19 -23.64 -2.44
N VAL A 251 -8.42 -22.36 -2.16
CA VAL A 251 -8.63 -21.33 -3.19
C VAL A 251 -7.46 -20.35 -3.23
N LYS A 252 -7.15 -19.87 -4.43
CA LYS A 252 -6.19 -18.78 -4.63
C LYS A 252 -6.91 -17.47 -4.33
N GLY A 253 -6.38 -16.70 -3.39
CA GLY A 253 -7.03 -15.48 -2.94
C GLY A 253 -6.06 -14.38 -2.61
N LEU A 254 -6.61 -13.33 -2.01
CA LEU A 254 -5.91 -12.13 -1.59
C LEU A 254 -6.08 -11.93 -0.08
N THR A 255 -5.15 -11.21 0.53
CA THR A 255 -5.26 -10.76 1.91
C THR A 255 -4.56 -9.41 2.06
N PHE A 256 -4.92 -8.66 3.10
CA PHE A 256 -4.18 -7.49 3.51
C PHE A 256 -2.98 -7.90 4.35
N ARG A 257 -1.78 -7.43 3.99
CA ARG A 257 -0.54 -7.61 4.75
C ARG A 257 -0.08 -6.25 5.22
N PHE A 258 0.24 -6.15 6.51
CA PHE A 258 0.79 -4.93 7.09
C PHE A 258 2.21 -4.69 6.58
N ILE A 259 2.46 -3.46 6.15
CA ILE A 259 3.76 -3.02 5.64
C ILE A 259 4.66 -2.72 6.85
N ASP A 260 5.37 -3.73 7.35
CA ASP A 260 6.34 -3.53 8.43
C ASP A 260 7.58 -2.78 7.90
N ASP A 261 8.13 -1.87 8.71
CA ASP A 261 9.39 -1.17 8.44
C ASP A 261 10.62 -2.11 8.34
N ARG A 262 10.47 -3.41 8.22
CA ARG A 262 11.57 -4.35 8.00
C ARG A 262 11.45 -5.15 6.71
N SER A 263 10.25 -5.25 6.12
CA SER A 263 10.04 -6.03 4.90
C SER A 263 10.57 -5.31 3.64
N ARG A 264 10.54 -3.97 3.60
CA ARG A 264 10.83 -3.21 2.36
C ARG A 264 12.31 -2.90 2.06
N VAL A 265 13.25 -3.13 2.99
CA VAL A 265 14.69 -2.94 2.69
C VAL A 265 15.18 -3.97 1.66
N ARG A 266 14.48 -5.11 1.52
CA ARG A 266 14.89 -6.20 0.64
C ARG A 266 14.58 -5.94 -0.84
N GLU A 267 13.49 -5.25 -1.17
CA GLU A 267 13.12 -5.02 -2.57
C GLU A 267 13.92 -3.90 -3.24
N THR A 268 14.23 -2.80 -2.52
CA THR A 268 14.98 -1.67 -3.10
C THR A 268 16.45 -2.02 -3.38
N ILE A 269 17.06 -2.92 -2.59
CA ILE A 269 18.45 -3.36 -2.83
C ILE A 269 18.51 -4.32 -4.04
N SER A 270 17.42 -5.05 -4.34
CA SER A 270 17.39 -5.98 -5.47
C SER A 270 17.19 -5.30 -6.84
N ALA A 271 16.83 -4.02 -6.89
CA ALA A 271 16.59 -3.27 -8.13
C ALA A 271 17.83 -2.59 -8.72
N ASN A 272 19.01 -2.68 -8.08
CA ASN A 272 20.28 -2.20 -8.64
C ASN A 272 21.25 -3.35 -8.94
N PRO A 273 21.11 -4.05 -10.09
CA PRO A 273 22.25 -4.68 -10.72
C PRO A 273 22.81 -3.70 -11.76
N ILE A 274 23.94 -3.06 -11.48
CA ILE A 274 24.99 -2.65 -12.44
C ILE A 274 25.95 -1.73 -11.66
N ALA A 275 27.08 -2.31 -11.28
CA ALA A 275 28.43 -1.74 -11.37
C ALA A 275 29.32 -2.54 -10.41
N ASP A 276 29.95 -3.59 -10.94
CA ASP A 276 31.27 -4.06 -10.48
C ASP A 276 31.79 -5.11 -11.46
N GLN A 277 32.25 -4.64 -12.62
CA GLN A 277 33.26 -5.30 -13.44
C GLN A 277 33.94 -4.26 -14.35
N ILE A 278 34.80 -3.41 -13.77
CA ILE A 278 36.02 -2.80 -14.34
C ILE A 278 36.78 -2.38 -13.07
N GLU A 279 37.94 -2.91 -12.67
CA GLU A 279 39.17 -3.30 -13.37
C GLU A 279 39.92 -4.37 -12.54
#